data_AF-A0A1J4KLM7-F1
#
_entry.id   AF-A0A1J4KLM7-F1
#
_cell.length_a   1.000
_cell.length_b   1.000
_cell.length_c   1.000
_cell.angle_alpha   90.00
_cell.angle_beta   90.00
_cell.angle_gamma   90.00
#
_symmetry.space_group_name_H-M   'P 1'
#
loop_
_entity.id
_entity.type
_entity.pdbx_description
1 polymer ?
#
loop_
_entity_poly.entity_id
_entity_poly.type
_entity_poly.pdbx_seq_one_letter_code
_entity_poly.pdbx_strand_id
1 'polypeptide(L)'
;MHIHRGKQDKLIDFVKTIQTVSPVLGEVVNHMSSKTEIVTELNHLLSKVMNERVHLKKLNQVQNYIKRNKTILNPSIPTDIAKFMNAINSIDMNWWIWNFTSNVSFLSFIRALNIIFTSQEPSKMRDNIVNSSGQLDLILDHYIPLVGHNSMNSESDIYNIRLELAELLVFILTDYSRYCSRTKEFQNSMFDQLIDLMYAASPNEQIIVFRILIRYYLKIKQNLSDQDQQSFMVFLLRHSPRYSLVHFLSIKFILENAPQQMDWNIITHIIVTQGIEDHNDVAAIAEIMSHKNNKNPTEMMLELLKIAVTNPILARTAIYFALNSLRKYSEIDELRISLQYFIRNQFIYLFCAQKNNINNEEKHLTLDIISTLANLGIDWITKYIANGLQTFTNLKKCTKTLSKINISGKPDAKLRKMMKNINYEDIDVKKLQVSFTKRLPIRKPNCQIVKISRLGKNSNWQVRERLMLLEKMEMERIRKVQKDHWSGFKPSIEVEITDAE
;
A
#
# COMPACT_ATOMS: atom_id res chain seq x y z
N MET A 1 64.47 -5.19 -23.45
CA MET A 1 64.49 -3.70 -23.41
C MET A 1 63.17 -3.01 -23.78
N HIS A 2 62.16 -3.68 -24.36
CA HIS A 2 60.90 -3.02 -24.77
C HIS A 2 59.79 -2.91 -23.70
N ILE A 3 59.94 -3.52 -22.52
CA ILE A 3 58.91 -3.52 -21.47
C ILE A 3 59.03 -2.30 -20.52
N HIS A 4 60.21 -1.67 -20.44
CA HIS A 4 60.41 -0.49 -19.59
C HIS A 4 60.01 0.85 -20.22
N ARG A 5 60.00 0.95 -21.56
CA ARG A 5 59.57 2.18 -22.25
C ARG A 5 58.07 2.46 -22.09
N GLY A 6 57.21 1.44 -22.24
CA GLY A 6 55.75 1.63 -22.13
C GLY A 6 55.20 2.00 -20.74
N LYS A 7 55.98 1.81 -19.66
CA LYS A 7 55.64 2.28 -18.29
C LYS A 7 56.21 3.69 -18.01
N GLN A 8 57.37 4.01 -18.57
CA GLN A 8 57.93 5.37 -18.50
C GLN A 8 57.13 6.35 -19.36
N ASP A 9 56.69 5.95 -20.55
CA ASP A 9 55.92 6.82 -21.45
C ASP A 9 54.54 7.20 -20.84
N LYS A 10 53.88 6.29 -20.12
CA LYS A 10 52.62 6.57 -19.41
C LYS A 10 52.80 7.45 -18.16
N LEU A 11 53.95 7.34 -17.50
CA LEU A 11 54.29 8.19 -16.35
C LEU A 11 54.68 9.60 -16.84
N ILE A 12 55.42 9.69 -17.94
CA ILE A 12 55.81 10.94 -18.58
C ILE A 12 54.58 11.67 -19.13
N ASP A 13 53.61 10.98 -19.74
CA ASP A 13 52.36 11.59 -20.19
C ASP A 13 51.48 12.04 -19.01
N PHE A 14 51.41 11.28 -17.91
CA PHE A 14 50.70 11.69 -16.70
C PHE A 14 51.35 12.91 -16.02
N VAL A 15 52.69 12.95 -15.94
CA VAL A 15 53.45 14.07 -15.38
C VAL A 15 53.38 15.30 -16.28
N LYS A 16 53.48 15.16 -17.61
CA LYS A 16 53.27 16.25 -18.57
C LYS A 16 51.84 16.80 -18.53
N THR A 17 50.85 15.93 -18.33
CA THR A 17 49.44 16.32 -18.16
C THR A 17 49.24 17.08 -16.84
N ILE A 18 49.95 16.74 -15.76
CA ILE A 18 49.88 17.48 -14.49
C ILE A 18 50.65 18.81 -14.54
N GLN A 19 51.82 18.84 -15.21
CA GLN A 19 52.65 20.04 -15.40
C GLN A 19 52.00 21.10 -16.31
N THR A 20 51.20 20.68 -17.29
CA THR A 20 50.39 21.60 -18.13
C THR A 20 49.14 22.12 -17.41
N VAL A 21 48.76 21.50 -16.29
CA VAL A 21 47.52 21.76 -15.56
C VAL A 21 47.71 22.65 -14.32
N SER A 22 48.92 22.72 -13.73
CA SER A 22 49.23 23.69 -12.66
C SER A 22 50.75 23.87 -12.42
N PRO A 23 51.29 25.10 -12.44
CA PRO A 23 52.72 25.35 -12.16
C PRO A 23 53.14 24.96 -10.73
N VAL A 24 52.23 25.07 -9.76
CA VAL A 24 52.50 24.81 -8.34
C VAL A 24 52.51 23.30 -8.03
N LEU A 25 51.74 22.49 -8.77
CA LEU A 25 51.81 21.03 -8.67
C LEU A 25 52.95 20.44 -9.49
N GLY A 26 53.40 21.14 -10.54
CA GLY A 26 54.65 20.81 -11.22
C GLY A 26 55.83 20.73 -10.25
N GLU A 27 55.98 21.70 -9.34
CA GLU A 27 57.05 21.68 -8.33
C GLU A 27 56.93 20.54 -7.31
N VAL A 28 55.72 20.23 -6.84
CA VAL A 28 55.52 19.15 -5.83
C VAL A 28 55.67 17.76 -6.46
N VAL A 29 55.20 17.57 -7.69
CA VAL A 29 55.30 16.30 -8.43
C VAL A 29 56.72 16.04 -8.92
N ASN A 30 57.52 17.08 -9.18
CA ASN A 30 58.94 16.93 -9.51
C ASN A 30 59.77 16.27 -8.39
N HIS A 31 59.23 16.17 -7.18
CA HIS A 31 59.88 15.54 -6.02
C HIS A 31 59.30 14.19 -5.61
N MET A 32 58.28 13.66 -6.31
CA MET A 32 57.64 12.39 -5.98
C MET A 32 57.72 11.39 -7.14
N SER A 33 58.25 10.21 -6.86
CA SER A 33 58.62 9.18 -7.84
C SER A 33 57.49 8.21 -8.23
N SER A 34 56.35 8.20 -7.52
CA SER A 34 55.28 7.23 -7.82
C SER A 34 53.86 7.69 -7.47
N LYS A 35 52.86 7.17 -8.20
CA LYS A 35 51.41 7.31 -7.92
C LYS A 35 51.06 6.93 -6.47
N THR A 36 51.79 5.99 -5.92
CA THR A 36 51.70 5.53 -4.53
C THR A 36 52.10 6.61 -3.54
N GLU A 37 53.14 7.41 -3.80
CA GLU A 37 53.57 8.50 -2.91
C GLU A 37 52.54 9.62 -2.83
N ILE A 38 51.90 9.99 -3.96
CA ILE A 38 50.84 11.00 -3.99
C ILE A 38 49.62 10.55 -3.17
N VAL A 39 49.21 9.29 -3.32
CA VAL A 39 48.12 8.70 -2.52
C VAL A 39 48.52 8.59 -1.05
N THR A 40 49.79 8.32 -0.75
CA THR A 40 50.31 8.25 0.62
C THR A 40 50.32 9.63 1.27
N GLU A 41 50.71 10.69 0.57
CA GLU A 41 50.70 12.06 1.08
C GLU A 41 49.29 12.61 1.27
N LEU A 42 48.35 12.32 0.35
CA LEU A 42 46.94 12.64 0.53
C LEU A 42 46.35 11.92 1.74
N ASN A 43 46.61 10.62 1.90
CA ASN A 43 46.20 9.85 3.09
C ASN A 43 46.88 10.40 4.36
N HIS A 44 48.13 10.86 4.28
CA HIS A 44 48.84 11.47 5.41
C HIS A 44 48.25 12.82 5.82
N LEU A 45 47.93 13.68 4.86
CA LEU A 45 47.27 14.96 5.08
C LEU A 45 45.86 14.75 5.66
N LEU A 46 45.11 13.79 5.13
CA LEU A 46 43.74 13.52 5.58
C LEU A 46 43.70 12.84 6.95
N SER A 47 44.61 11.90 7.24
CA SER A 47 44.76 11.30 8.59
C SER A 47 45.20 12.33 9.65
N LYS A 48 46.07 13.28 9.30
CA LYS A 48 46.41 14.44 10.16
C LYS A 48 45.21 15.36 10.41
N VAL A 49 44.30 15.49 9.44
CA VAL A 49 43.06 16.28 9.58
C VAL A 49 42.01 15.57 10.45
N MET A 50 41.99 14.24 10.45
CA MET A 50 41.03 13.43 11.22
C MET A 50 41.45 13.25 12.70
N ASN A 51 42.75 13.18 12.99
CA ASN A 51 43.27 12.98 14.36
C ASN A 51 43.39 14.27 15.18
N GLU A 52 43.42 15.43 14.53
CA GLU A 52 43.39 16.74 15.20
C GLU A 52 41.96 17.27 15.13
N ARG A 53 41.32 17.57 16.28
CA ARG A 53 40.01 18.26 16.32
C ARG A 53 40.04 19.51 15.41
N VAL A 54 39.52 19.34 14.19
CA VAL A 54 39.13 20.32 13.17
C VAL A 54 39.91 21.66 13.20
N HIS A 55 41.00 21.73 12.45
CA HIS A 55 41.46 23.03 11.93
C HIS A 55 40.82 23.31 10.56
N LEU A 56 39.81 24.19 10.56
CA LEU A 56 39.13 24.71 9.35
C LEU A 56 40.09 25.07 8.20
N LYS A 57 41.32 25.51 8.50
CA LYS A 57 42.37 25.81 7.50
C LYS A 57 42.78 24.59 6.65
N LYS A 58 42.90 23.40 7.22
CA LYS A 58 43.35 22.19 6.49
C LYS A 58 42.21 21.56 5.68
N LEU A 59 40.98 21.61 6.20
CA LEU A 59 39.76 21.31 5.42
C LEU A 59 39.62 22.26 4.22
N ASN A 60 39.82 23.57 4.43
CA ASN A 60 39.84 24.55 3.35
C ASN A 60 40.96 24.28 2.33
N GLN A 61 42.10 23.70 2.73
CA GLN A 61 43.16 23.31 1.79
C GLN A 61 42.75 22.14 0.89
N VAL A 62 42.11 21.10 1.43
CA VAL A 62 41.56 19.98 0.64
C VAL A 62 40.44 20.45 -0.28
N GLN A 63 39.53 21.29 0.23
CA GLN A 63 38.45 21.87 -0.57
C GLN A 63 38.97 22.80 -1.67
N ASN A 64 39.96 23.65 -1.36
CA ASN A 64 40.62 24.48 -2.36
C ASN A 64 41.41 23.65 -3.37
N TYR A 65 41.98 22.51 -2.96
CA TYR A 65 42.64 21.57 -3.86
C TYR A 65 41.65 20.94 -4.84
N ILE A 66 40.50 20.43 -4.38
CA ILE A 66 39.45 19.88 -5.25
C ILE A 66 38.91 20.96 -6.20
N LYS A 67 38.65 22.18 -5.70
CA LYS A 67 38.15 23.30 -6.50
C LYS A 67 39.16 23.80 -7.55
N ARG A 68 40.47 23.78 -7.24
CA ARG A 68 41.55 24.21 -8.15
C ARG A 68 41.92 23.17 -9.19
N ASN A 69 41.62 21.89 -8.96
CA ASN A 69 42.01 20.76 -9.81
C ASN A 69 40.83 20.04 -10.49
N LYS A 70 39.86 20.80 -11.04
CA LYS A 70 38.69 20.25 -11.77
C LYS A 70 39.04 19.35 -12.98
N THR A 71 40.29 19.39 -13.44
CA THR A 71 40.85 18.53 -14.50
C THR A 71 41.29 17.14 -14.00
N ILE A 72 41.52 16.96 -12.69
CA ILE A 72 41.96 15.71 -12.06
C ILE A 72 40.76 14.93 -11.49
N LEU A 73 39.77 15.64 -10.95
CA LEU A 73 38.51 15.11 -10.48
C LEU A 73 37.42 16.01 -11.05
N ASN A 74 36.65 15.51 -12.01
CA ASN A 74 35.46 16.22 -12.45
C ASN A 74 34.33 15.92 -11.44
N PRO A 75 33.93 16.89 -10.59
CA PRO A 75 32.92 16.67 -9.55
C PRO A 75 31.52 16.42 -10.13
N SER A 76 31.34 16.56 -11.45
CA SER A 76 30.10 16.20 -12.12
C SER A 76 30.08 14.75 -12.62
N ILE A 77 31.25 14.08 -12.72
CA ILE A 77 31.38 12.72 -13.27
C ILE A 77 31.43 11.68 -12.14
N PRO A 78 30.38 10.84 -11.96
CA PRO A 78 30.34 9.85 -10.87
C PRO A 78 31.48 8.83 -10.89
N THR A 79 31.95 8.42 -12.06
CA THR A 79 33.05 7.45 -12.19
C THR A 79 34.36 8.00 -11.66
N ASP A 80 34.62 9.30 -11.82
CA ASP A 80 35.85 9.93 -11.35
C ASP A 80 35.82 10.08 -9.83
N ILE A 81 34.66 10.43 -9.27
CA ILE A 81 34.42 10.45 -7.83
C ILE A 81 34.59 9.05 -7.23
N ALA A 82 34.01 8.01 -7.84
CA ALA A 82 34.15 6.63 -7.36
C ALA A 82 35.61 6.16 -7.37
N LYS A 83 36.38 6.49 -8.42
CA LYS A 83 37.83 6.22 -8.49
C LYS A 83 38.60 6.95 -7.40
N PHE A 84 38.26 8.22 -7.15
CA PHE A 84 38.88 9.03 -6.10
C PHE A 84 38.61 8.47 -4.70
N MET A 85 37.35 8.13 -4.40
CA MET A 85 36.98 7.49 -3.13
C MET A 85 37.70 6.16 -2.94
N ASN A 86 37.83 5.35 -4.00
CA ASN A 86 38.61 4.10 -3.95
C ASN A 86 40.11 4.30 -3.72
N ALA A 87 40.68 5.41 -4.21
CA ALA A 87 42.09 5.74 -3.98
C ALA A 87 42.34 6.21 -2.53
N ILE A 88 41.35 6.86 -1.92
CA ILE A 88 41.41 7.41 -0.56
C ILE A 88 40.43 6.66 0.35
N ASN A 89 40.58 5.34 0.38
CA ASN A 89 39.66 4.45 1.08
C ASN A 89 39.82 4.45 2.61
N SER A 90 40.81 5.17 3.16
CA SER A 90 41.10 5.22 4.60
C SER A 90 40.20 6.18 5.38
N ILE A 91 39.39 6.97 4.68
CA ILE A 91 38.54 8.02 5.26
C ILE A 91 37.15 7.48 5.58
N ASP A 92 36.69 7.84 6.78
CA ASP A 92 35.36 7.56 7.32
C ASP A 92 34.23 8.20 6.47
N MET A 93 33.11 7.49 6.33
CA MET A 93 31.90 7.95 5.64
C MET A 93 31.32 9.23 6.21
N ASN A 94 31.52 9.54 7.49
CA ASN A 94 31.16 10.82 8.10
C ASN A 94 31.79 11.98 7.32
N TRP A 95 33.08 11.89 7.00
CA TRP A 95 33.72 12.94 6.24
C TRP A 95 33.17 13.05 4.82
N TRP A 96 32.92 11.92 4.15
CA TRP A 96 32.35 11.89 2.81
C TRP A 96 30.94 12.49 2.78
N ILE A 97 30.09 12.12 3.73
CA ILE A 97 28.69 12.56 3.81
C ILE A 97 28.60 14.07 4.11
N TRP A 98 29.39 14.58 5.07
CA TRP A 98 29.21 15.95 5.57
C TRP A 98 30.16 16.99 4.96
N ASN A 99 31.37 16.59 4.53
CA ASN A 99 32.39 17.53 4.05
C ASN A 99 32.66 17.43 2.55
N PHE A 100 32.49 16.26 1.94
CA PHE A 100 32.75 16.08 0.51
C PHE A 100 31.56 16.50 -0.34
N THR A 101 30.33 16.18 0.08
CA THR A 101 29.08 16.58 -0.58
C THR A 101 28.90 18.10 -0.69
N SER A 102 29.59 18.92 0.11
CA SER A 102 29.56 20.38 -0.05
C SER A 102 30.33 20.88 -1.28
N ASN A 103 31.12 20.00 -1.93
CA ASN A 103 31.99 20.33 -3.06
C ASN A 103 31.63 19.57 -4.35
N VAL A 104 30.68 18.65 -4.26
CA VAL A 104 30.27 17.74 -5.33
C VAL A 104 28.75 17.70 -5.36
N SER A 105 28.15 17.60 -6.55
CA SER A 105 26.68 17.50 -6.60
C SER A 105 26.20 16.26 -5.85
N PHE A 106 25.10 16.38 -5.11
CA PHE A 106 24.52 15.28 -4.35
C PHE A 106 24.27 14.05 -5.25
N LEU A 107 23.69 14.28 -6.44
CA LEU A 107 23.44 13.22 -7.42
C LEU A 107 24.74 12.53 -7.88
N SER A 108 25.79 13.29 -8.19
CA SER A 108 27.08 12.72 -8.60
C SER A 108 27.71 11.88 -7.49
N PHE A 109 27.52 12.28 -6.22
CA PHE A 109 27.98 11.51 -5.06
C PHE A 109 27.19 10.21 -4.87
N ILE A 110 25.85 10.25 -4.94
CA ILE A 110 25.01 9.04 -4.85
C ILE A 110 25.35 8.06 -5.97
N ARG A 111 25.49 8.53 -7.21
CA ARG A 111 25.91 7.68 -8.34
C ARG A 111 27.30 7.09 -8.13
N ALA A 112 28.22 7.84 -7.53
CA ALA A 112 29.56 7.34 -7.23
C ALA A 112 29.53 6.23 -6.16
N LEU A 113 28.72 6.40 -5.10
CA LEU A 113 28.46 5.34 -4.13
C LEU A 113 27.83 4.12 -4.80
N ASN A 114 26.86 4.32 -5.70
CA ASN A 114 26.26 3.23 -6.44
C ASN A 114 27.29 2.44 -7.25
N ILE A 115 28.20 3.11 -7.95
CA ILE A 115 29.33 2.47 -8.66
C ILE A 115 30.21 1.67 -7.69
N ILE A 116 30.54 2.23 -6.52
CA ILE A 116 31.38 1.58 -5.50
C ILE A 116 30.73 0.27 -5.00
N PHE A 117 29.43 0.30 -4.73
CA PHE A 117 28.71 -0.85 -4.18
C PHE A 117 28.36 -1.91 -5.22
N THR A 118 27.96 -1.52 -6.44
CA THR A 118 27.47 -2.43 -7.48
C THR A 118 28.54 -2.95 -8.45
N SER A 119 29.73 -2.33 -8.47
CA SER A 119 30.82 -2.78 -9.34
C SER A 119 31.24 -4.22 -9.02
N GLN A 120 31.41 -5.01 -10.08
CA GLN A 120 31.99 -6.35 -10.00
C GLN A 120 33.48 -6.32 -9.63
N GLU A 121 34.16 -5.19 -9.88
CA GLU A 121 35.56 -5.04 -9.52
C GLU A 121 35.72 -4.90 -8.00
N PRO A 122 36.79 -5.46 -7.40
CA PRO A 122 37.12 -5.24 -6.00
C PRO A 122 37.25 -3.74 -5.69
N SER A 123 36.41 -3.24 -4.79
CA SER A 123 36.45 -1.86 -4.34
C SER A 123 37.00 -1.79 -2.92
N LYS A 124 38.21 -1.24 -2.79
CA LYS A 124 38.85 -1.00 -1.49
C LYS A 124 38.03 -0.06 -0.59
N MET A 125 37.28 0.88 -1.20
CA MET A 125 36.37 1.74 -0.46
C MET A 125 35.18 0.96 0.08
N ARG A 126 34.51 0.17 -0.77
CA ARG A 126 33.42 -0.71 -0.35
C ARG A 126 33.85 -1.61 0.80
N ASP A 127 34.99 -2.27 0.66
CA ASP A 127 35.49 -3.18 1.69
C ASP A 127 35.78 -2.43 3.00
N ASN A 128 36.26 -1.19 2.94
CA ASN A 128 36.44 -0.38 4.14
C ASN A 128 35.10 0.00 4.80
N ILE A 129 34.12 0.44 4.01
CA ILE A 129 32.78 0.79 4.52
C ILE A 129 32.12 -0.44 5.17
N VAL A 130 32.15 -1.58 4.49
CA VAL A 130 31.45 -2.80 4.93
C VAL A 130 32.07 -3.41 6.18
N ASN A 131 33.40 -3.36 6.32
CA ASN A 131 34.11 -3.99 7.44
C ASN A 131 34.33 -3.06 8.63
N SER A 132 34.15 -1.75 8.47
CA SER A 132 34.29 -0.79 9.56
C SER A 132 32.97 -0.63 10.32
N SER A 133 33.02 -0.76 11.64
CA SER A 133 31.83 -0.69 12.50
C SER A 133 31.09 0.63 12.31
N GLY A 134 29.77 0.54 12.09
CA GLY A 134 28.86 1.70 12.04
C GLY A 134 28.86 2.52 10.74
N GLN A 135 29.76 2.25 9.78
CA GLN A 135 29.81 3.06 8.53
C GLN A 135 28.57 2.86 7.65
N LEU A 136 28.10 1.62 7.50
CA LEU A 136 26.86 1.32 6.77
C LEU A 136 25.65 1.91 7.48
N ASP A 137 25.57 1.76 8.80
CA ASP A 137 24.49 2.33 9.59
C ASP A 137 24.43 3.85 9.43
N LEU A 138 25.58 4.53 9.39
CA LEU A 138 25.68 5.97 9.16
C LEU A 138 25.13 6.37 7.77
N ILE A 139 25.45 5.61 6.72
CA ILE A 139 24.89 5.82 5.38
C ILE A 139 23.36 5.67 5.44
N LEU A 140 22.86 4.59 6.04
CA LEU A 140 21.44 4.29 6.10
C LEU A 140 20.66 5.32 6.93
N ASP A 141 21.13 5.67 8.12
CA ASP A 141 20.53 6.70 8.99
C ASP A 141 20.42 8.05 8.27
N HIS A 142 21.46 8.44 7.54
CA HIS A 142 21.50 9.73 6.88
C HIS A 142 20.61 9.78 5.63
N TYR A 143 20.60 8.70 4.83
CA TYR A 143 20.01 8.73 3.49
C TYR A 143 18.61 8.12 3.40
N ILE A 144 18.22 7.15 4.24
CA ILE A 144 16.86 6.57 4.20
C ILE A 144 15.79 7.66 4.36
N PRO A 145 15.87 8.59 5.34
CA PRO A 145 14.86 9.64 5.50
C PRO A 145 14.72 10.60 4.31
N LEU A 146 15.74 10.65 3.43
CA LEU A 146 15.72 11.50 2.23
C LEU A 146 14.94 10.86 1.07
N VAL A 147 14.62 9.56 1.16
CA VAL A 147 13.87 8.84 0.13
C VAL A 147 12.41 9.26 0.11
N GLY A 148 11.74 9.41 1.26
CA GLY A 148 10.31 9.75 1.38
C GLY A 148 10.02 11.24 1.60
N HIS A 149 11.04 12.11 1.65
CA HIS A 149 10.86 13.51 2.08
C HIS A 149 9.89 14.33 1.20
N ASN A 150 8.77 14.75 1.76
CA ASN A 150 7.64 15.39 1.04
C ASN A 150 7.85 16.87 0.68
N SER A 151 8.86 17.54 1.22
CA SER A 151 9.01 19.00 1.06
C SER A 151 9.61 19.45 -0.29
N MET A 152 9.89 18.53 -1.23
CA MET A 152 10.68 18.81 -2.44
C MET A 152 9.97 18.36 -3.74
N ASN A 153 8.65 18.16 -3.70
CA ASN A 153 7.89 17.38 -4.68
C ASN A 153 7.59 18.05 -6.04
N SER A 154 8.20 19.20 -6.39
CA SER A 154 7.83 19.94 -7.61
C SER A 154 8.81 19.84 -8.79
N GLU A 155 10.00 19.28 -8.61
CA GLU A 155 11.00 19.17 -9.69
C GLU A 155 11.30 17.71 -10.04
N SER A 156 11.11 17.34 -11.32
CA SER A 156 11.35 15.98 -11.84
C SER A 156 12.76 15.47 -11.55
N ASP A 157 13.74 16.37 -11.50
CA ASP A 157 15.13 16.02 -11.24
C ASP A 157 15.34 15.55 -9.79
N ILE A 158 14.62 16.14 -8.83
CA ILE A 158 14.69 15.73 -7.43
C ILE A 158 14.06 14.36 -7.24
N TYR A 159 12.96 14.08 -7.95
CA TYR A 159 12.33 12.77 -7.89
C TYR A 159 13.26 11.66 -8.43
N ASN A 160 13.92 11.91 -9.58
CA ASN A 160 14.90 10.97 -10.13
C ASN A 160 16.08 10.72 -9.18
N ILE A 161 16.57 11.74 -8.49
CA ILE A 161 17.59 11.60 -7.45
C ILE A 161 17.11 10.66 -6.33
N ARG A 162 15.86 10.80 -5.87
CA ARG A 162 15.28 9.95 -4.83
C ARG A 162 15.12 8.50 -5.28
N LEU A 163 14.75 8.27 -6.54
CA LEU A 163 14.71 6.93 -7.12
C LEU A 163 16.08 6.26 -7.11
N GLU A 164 17.12 6.94 -7.62
CA GLU A 164 18.48 6.40 -7.64
C GLU A 164 19.01 6.13 -6.22
N LEU A 165 18.67 7.02 -5.28
CA LEU A 165 19.01 6.82 -3.88
C LEU A 165 18.30 5.59 -3.30
N ALA A 166 17.01 5.43 -3.58
CA ALA A 166 16.24 4.28 -3.12
C ALA A 166 16.81 2.96 -3.66
N GLU A 167 17.21 2.91 -4.93
CA GLU A 167 17.85 1.73 -5.53
C GLU A 167 19.18 1.38 -4.84
N LEU A 168 20.02 2.38 -4.57
CA LEU A 168 21.28 2.20 -3.84
C LEU A 168 21.03 1.64 -2.43
N LEU A 169 20.12 2.25 -1.68
CA LEU A 169 19.84 1.84 -0.29
C LEU A 169 19.22 0.46 -0.23
N VAL A 170 18.30 0.13 -1.15
CA VAL A 170 17.76 -1.23 -1.30
C VAL A 170 18.88 -2.22 -1.59
N PHE A 171 19.80 -1.89 -2.50
CA PHE A 171 20.94 -2.75 -2.81
C PHE A 171 21.83 -2.99 -1.58
N ILE A 172 22.13 -1.94 -0.80
CA ILE A 172 22.89 -2.05 0.45
C ILE A 172 22.15 -2.95 1.45
N LEU A 173 20.86 -2.70 1.67
CA LEU A 173 20.03 -3.42 2.63
C LEU A 173 19.78 -4.88 2.24
N THR A 174 19.92 -5.25 0.97
CA THR A 174 19.79 -6.65 0.56
C THR A 174 21.12 -7.38 0.61
N ASP A 175 22.16 -6.78 0.02
CA ASP A 175 23.41 -7.50 -0.26
C ASP A 175 24.42 -7.36 0.89
N TYR A 176 24.25 -6.35 1.75
CA TYR A 176 25.12 -6.07 2.90
C TYR A 176 24.37 -6.05 4.25
N SER A 177 23.15 -6.60 4.28
CA SER A 177 22.30 -6.68 5.49
C SER A 177 23.01 -7.23 6.73
N ARG A 178 23.89 -8.23 6.56
CA ARG A 178 24.64 -8.87 7.65
C ARG A 178 25.67 -7.98 8.33
N TYR A 179 26.02 -6.85 7.70
CA TYR A 179 27.01 -5.89 8.20
C TYR A 179 26.37 -4.66 8.85
N CYS A 180 25.05 -4.57 8.83
CA CYS A 180 24.30 -3.49 9.47
C CYS A 180 23.91 -3.93 10.90
N SER A 181 24.01 -3.04 11.88
CA SER A 181 23.69 -3.40 13.29
C SER A 181 22.17 -3.41 13.55
N ARG A 182 21.43 -2.55 12.85
CA ARG A 182 19.99 -2.32 13.03
C ARG A 182 19.17 -2.67 11.79
N THR A 183 19.52 -3.78 11.13
CA THR A 183 18.94 -4.17 9.83
C THR A 183 17.41 -4.17 9.80
N LYS A 184 16.74 -4.68 10.85
CA LYS A 184 15.27 -4.72 10.89
C LYS A 184 14.65 -3.31 10.96
N GLU A 185 15.25 -2.40 11.71
CA GLU A 185 14.79 -1.00 11.79
C GLU A 185 14.94 -0.30 10.43
N PHE A 186 16.09 -0.49 9.79
CA PHE A 186 16.32 0.06 8.46
C PHE A 186 15.41 -0.54 7.39
N GLN A 187 15.13 -1.84 7.47
CA GLN A 187 14.18 -2.51 6.56
C GLN A 187 12.79 -1.91 6.67
N ASN A 188 12.28 -1.77 7.90
CA ASN A 188 10.96 -1.18 8.14
C ASN A 188 10.91 0.27 7.68
N SER A 189 11.92 1.07 8.05
CA SER A 189 12.00 2.47 7.63
C SER A 189 12.06 2.59 6.10
N MET A 190 12.82 1.73 5.43
CA MET A 190 12.90 1.76 3.97
C MET A 190 11.57 1.40 3.31
N PHE A 191 10.79 0.47 3.87
CA PHE A 191 9.43 0.19 3.38
C PHE A 191 8.52 1.42 3.48
N ASP A 192 8.52 2.10 4.63
CA ASP A 192 7.74 3.32 4.83
C ASP A 192 8.15 4.41 3.83
N GLN A 193 9.45 4.64 3.67
CA GLN A 193 9.96 5.67 2.76
C GLN A 193 9.69 5.38 1.28
N LEU A 194 9.70 4.11 0.86
CA LEU A 194 9.33 3.72 -0.50
C LEU A 194 7.83 3.92 -0.74
N ILE A 195 6.98 3.67 0.25
CA ILE A 195 5.55 3.97 0.15
C ILE A 195 5.32 5.47 0.05
N ASP A 196 5.97 6.27 0.90
CA ASP A 196 5.88 7.74 0.83
C ASP A 196 6.32 8.27 -0.54
N LEU A 197 7.44 7.73 -1.06
CA LEU A 197 7.92 8.06 -2.39
C LEU A 197 6.90 7.68 -3.47
N MET A 198 6.26 6.51 -3.37
CA MET A 198 5.21 6.07 -4.28
C MET A 198 3.99 7.00 -4.24
N TYR A 199 3.57 7.47 -3.07
CA TYR A 199 2.44 8.41 -2.97
C TYR A 199 2.71 9.77 -3.59
N ALA A 200 3.95 10.26 -3.46
CA ALA A 200 4.36 11.54 -4.02
C ALA A 200 4.58 11.48 -5.55
N ALA A 201 4.59 10.29 -6.14
CA ALA A 201 5.00 10.03 -7.51
C ALA A 201 3.88 10.29 -8.54
N SER A 202 4.28 10.70 -9.76
CA SER A 202 3.40 10.65 -10.92
C SER A 202 3.03 9.20 -11.28
N PRO A 203 1.97 8.94 -12.07
CA PRO A 203 1.49 7.58 -12.31
C PRO A 203 2.55 6.61 -12.87
N ASN A 204 3.41 7.06 -13.79
CA ASN A 204 4.49 6.21 -14.33
C ASN A 204 5.57 5.92 -13.30
N GLU A 205 5.87 6.91 -12.47
CA GLU A 205 6.88 6.81 -11.42
C GLU A 205 6.41 5.92 -10.27
N GLN A 206 5.11 5.88 -9.96
CA GLN A 206 4.52 4.92 -9.01
C GLN A 206 4.89 3.48 -9.37
N ILE A 207 4.83 3.13 -10.66
CA ILE A 207 5.17 1.80 -11.14
C ILE A 207 6.66 1.50 -10.93
N ILE A 208 7.55 2.49 -11.10
CA ILE A 208 8.99 2.33 -10.87
C ILE A 208 9.25 2.06 -9.40
N VAL A 209 8.68 2.87 -8.49
CA VAL A 209 8.84 2.68 -7.04
C VAL A 209 8.26 1.35 -6.59
N PHE A 210 7.09 0.98 -7.10
CA PHE A 210 6.49 -0.33 -6.85
C PHE A 210 7.43 -1.47 -7.26
N ARG A 211 8.09 -1.38 -8.41
CA ARG A 211 9.09 -2.40 -8.83
C ARG A 211 10.29 -2.47 -7.88
N ILE A 212 10.78 -1.33 -7.39
CA ILE A 212 11.87 -1.28 -6.39
C ILE A 212 11.41 -1.96 -5.10
N LEU A 213 10.23 -1.59 -4.60
CA LEU A 213 9.61 -2.14 -3.40
C LEU A 213 9.42 -3.66 -3.47
N ILE A 214 8.86 -4.16 -4.57
CA ILE A 214 8.65 -5.60 -4.76
C ILE A 214 9.98 -6.35 -4.90
N ARG A 215 10.94 -5.81 -5.66
CA ARG A 215 12.28 -6.41 -5.78
C ARG A 215 12.96 -6.49 -4.41
N TYR A 216 12.82 -5.44 -3.61
CA TYR A 216 13.36 -5.40 -2.26
C TYR A 216 12.74 -6.48 -1.38
N TYR A 217 11.41 -6.53 -1.32
CA TYR A 217 10.68 -7.56 -0.57
C TYR A 217 11.10 -8.97 -0.99
N LEU A 218 11.13 -9.26 -2.29
CA LEU A 218 11.48 -10.60 -2.79
C LEU A 218 12.89 -11.05 -2.37
N LYS A 219 13.86 -10.12 -2.31
CA LYS A 219 15.21 -10.42 -1.84
C LYS A 219 15.26 -10.72 -0.33
N ILE A 220 14.44 -10.08 0.48
CA ILE A 220 14.47 -10.26 1.94
C ILE A 220 13.43 -11.25 2.47
N LYS A 221 12.43 -11.64 1.66
CA LYS A 221 11.27 -12.47 2.06
C LYS A 221 11.66 -13.72 2.84
N GLN A 222 12.72 -14.40 2.43
CA GLN A 222 13.18 -15.64 3.07
C GLN A 222 13.65 -15.43 4.53
N ASN A 223 14.03 -14.20 4.88
CA ASN A 223 14.44 -13.83 6.23
C ASN A 223 13.29 -13.24 7.06
N LEU A 224 12.11 -13.06 6.47
CA LEU A 224 10.93 -12.53 7.15
C LEU A 224 10.07 -13.66 7.70
N SER A 225 9.51 -13.45 8.90
CA SER A 225 8.49 -14.35 9.43
C SER A 225 7.22 -14.31 8.57
N ASP A 226 6.40 -15.37 8.62
CA ASP A 226 5.09 -15.40 7.91
C ASP A 226 4.21 -14.21 8.32
N GLN A 227 4.29 -13.79 9.59
CA GLN A 227 3.57 -12.63 10.12
C GLN A 227 4.07 -11.31 9.54
N ASP A 228 5.38 -11.12 9.41
CA ASP A 228 5.97 -9.93 8.79
C ASP A 228 5.63 -9.88 7.29
N GLN A 229 5.68 -11.03 6.60
CA GLN A 229 5.27 -11.16 5.21
C GLN A 229 3.79 -10.79 5.01
N GLN A 230 2.90 -11.31 5.85
CA GLN A 230 1.47 -10.96 5.81
C GLN A 230 1.25 -9.47 6.09
N SER A 231 1.95 -8.91 7.09
CA SER A 231 1.87 -7.49 7.44
C SER A 231 2.30 -6.63 6.26
N PHE A 232 3.36 -7.01 5.56
CA PHE A 232 3.80 -6.34 4.33
C PHE A 232 2.73 -6.39 3.23
N MET A 233 2.12 -7.55 2.95
CA MET A 233 1.08 -7.67 1.93
C MET A 233 -0.14 -6.78 2.24
N VAL A 234 -0.57 -6.77 3.50
CA VAL A 234 -1.65 -5.90 3.98
C VAL A 234 -1.26 -4.43 3.85
N PHE A 235 -0.04 -4.08 4.25
CA PHE A 235 0.50 -2.73 4.17
C PHE A 235 0.58 -2.25 2.72
N LEU A 236 1.07 -3.08 1.81
CA LEU A 236 1.16 -2.79 0.38
C LEU A 236 -0.23 -2.48 -0.21
N LEU A 237 -1.22 -3.33 0.04
CA LEU A 237 -2.55 -3.13 -0.53
C LEU A 237 -3.27 -1.91 0.04
N ARG A 238 -3.11 -1.64 1.34
CA ARG A 238 -3.65 -0.42 1.97
C ARG A 238 -3.06 0.83 1.33
N HIS A 239 -1.79 0.78 0.94
CA HIS A 239 -1.10 1.91 0.34
C HIS A 239 -1.13 1.96 -1.19
N SER A 240 -1.83 1.02 -1.82
CA SER A 240 -2.12 1.00 -3.24
C SER A 240 -3.62 1.18 -3.44
N PRO A 241 -4.17 2.39 -3.22
CA PRO A 241 -5.60 2.62 -3.33
C PRO A 241 -6.07 2.37 -4.75
N ARG A 242 -7.35 2.00 -4.89
CA ARG A 242 -8.02 1.68 -6.15
C ARG A 242 -7.68 2.59 -7.35
N TYR A 243 -7.60 3.91 -7.15
CA TYR A 243 -7.30 4.89 -8.22
C TYR A 243 -5.81 4.92 -8.64
N SER A 244 -4.93 4.20 -7.94
CA SER A 244 -3.51 4.10 -8.28
C SER A 244 -3.28 3.05 -9.36
N LEU A 245 -2.35 3.33 -10.28
CA LEU A 245 -1.91 2.36 -11.29
C LEU A 245 -1.29 1.09 -10.70
N VAL A 246 -0.87 1.12 -9.43
CA VAL A 246 -0.25 -0.02 -8.77
C VAL A 246 -1.26 -0.88 -7.99
N HIS A 247 -2.54 -0.51 -7.95
CA HIS A 247 -3.57 -1.26 -7.22
C HIS A 247 -3.66 -2.72 -7.67
N PHE A 248 -3.96 -2.94 -8.96
CA PHE A 248 -4.06 -4.28 -9.51
C PHE A 248 -2.72 -5.02 -9.52
N LEU A 249 -1.62 -4.29 -9.71
CA LEU A 249 -0.27 -4.87 -9.61
C LEU A 249 0.01 -5.40 -8.19
N SER A 250 -0.46 -4.69 -7.16
CA SER A 250 -0.33 -5.10 -5.77
C SER A 250 -1.16 -6.35 -5.48
N ILE A 251 -2.41 -6.39 -5.94
CA ILE A 251 -3.28 -7.58 -5.80
C ILE A 251 -2.64 -8.80 -6.45
N LYS A 252 -2.21 -8.67 -7.72
CA LYS A 252 -1.56 -9.76 -8.45
C LYS A 252 -0.30 -10.24 -7.73
N PHE A 253 0.53 -9.30 -7.26
CA PHE A 253 1.72 -9.63 -6.51
C PHE A 253 1.40 -10.42 -5.23
N ILE A 254 0.38 -10.00 -4.47
CA ILE A 254 -0.07 -10.68 -3.24
C ILE A 254 -0.53 -12.11 -3.56
N LEU A 255 -1.34 -12.30 -4.60
CA LEU A 255 -1.82 -13.61 -5.03
C LEU A 255 -0.67 -14.57 -5.38
N GLU A 256 0.37 -14.06 -6.03
CA GLU A 256 1.54 -14.87 -6.44
C GLU A 256 2.52 -15.13 -5.29
N ASN A 257 2.58 -14.25 -4.28
CA ASN A 257 3.66 -14.25 -3.27
C ASN A 257 3.19 -14.38 -1.82
N ALA A 258 1.90 -14.56 -1.55
CA ALA A 258 1.36 -14.69 -0.21
C ALA A 258 2.06 -15.82 0.60
N PRO A 259 2.27 -15.61 1.91
CA PRO A 259 2.73 -16.67 2.80
C PRO A 259 1.66 -17.77 2.94
N GLN A 260 2.05 -18.95 3.40
CA GLN A 260 1.11 -20.08 3.51
C GLN A 260 -0.06 -19.78 4.46
N GLN A 261 0.20 -19.05 5.53
CA GLN A 261 -0.78 -18.72 6.57
C GLN A 261 -1.54 -17.41 6.33
N MET A 262 -1.54 -16.89 5.08
CA MET A 262 -2.19 -15.63 4.75
C MET A 262 -3.68 -15.64 5.13
N ASP A 263 -4.10 -14.65 5.93
CA ASP A 263 -5.52 -14.39 6.17
C ASP A 263 -6.11 -13.61 4.99
N TRP A 264 -6.73 -14.37 4.10
CA TRP A 264 -7.34 -13.84 2.89
C TRP A 264 -8.57 -12.95 3.16
N ASN A 265 -9.23 -13.09 4.30
CA ASN A 265 -10.37 -12.23 4.65
C ASN A 265 -9.93 -10.78 4.83
N ILE A 266 -8.75 -10.55 5.40
CA ILE A 266 -8.20 -9.19 5.55
C ILE A 266 -7.99 -8.54 4.18
N ILE A 267 -7.43 -9.27 3.21
CA ILE A 267 -7.20 -8.76 1.86
C ILE A 267 -8.52 -8.44 1.17
N THR A 268 -9.49 -9.36 1.22
CA THR A 268 -10.80 -9.08 0.61
C THR A 268 -11.50 -7.91 1.30
N HIS A 269 -11.45 -7.80 2.63
CA HIS A 269 -12.00 -6.66 3.33
C HIS A 269 -11.39 -5.34 2.87
N ILE A 270 -10.08 -5.30 2.63
CA ILE A 270 -9.40 -4.10 2.09
C ILE A 270 -9.91 -3.77 0.68
N ILE A 271 -10.02 -4.75 -0.21
CA ILE A 271 -10.55 -4.54 -1.58
C ILE A 271 -12.00 -4.00 -1.51
N VAL A 272 -12.86 -4.62 -0.69
CA VAL A 272 -14.26 -4.22 -0.53
C VAL A 272 -14.38 -2.81 0.06
N THR A 273 -13.57 -2.47 1.07
CA THR A 273 -13.60 -1.14 1.70
C THR A 273 -13.05 -0.04 0.81
N GLN A 274 -12.10 -0.34 -0.09
CA GLN A 274 -11.64 0.59 -1.13
C GLN A 274 -12.68 0.77 -2.26
N GLY A 275 -13.67 -0.11 -2.35
CA GLY A 275 -14.76 -0.05 -3.32
C GLY A 275 -14.51 -0.93 -4.55
N ILE A 276 -15.56 -1.60 -5.03
CA ILE A 276 -15.52 -2.44 -6.23
C ILE A 276 -16.26 -1.72 -7.34
N GLU A 277 -15.53 -1.25 -8.37
CA GLU A 277 -16.17 -0.59 -9.52
C GLU A 277 -15.82 -1.24 -10.87
N ASP A 278 -14.86 -2.17 -10.92
CA ASP A 278 -14.51 -2.84 -12.17
C ASP A 278 -14.46 -4.38 -12.08
N HIS A 279 -14.26 -5.03 -13.23
CA HIS A 279 -14.25 -6.48 -13.35
C HIS A 279 -12.97 -7.12 -12.77
N ASN A 280 -11.87 -6.37 -12.65
CA ASN A 280 -10.62 -6.86 -12.09
C ASN A 280 -10.75 -7.06 -10.57
N ASP A 281 -11.44 -6.15 -9.88
CA ASP A 281 -11.75 -6.27 -8.45
C ASP A 281 -12.56 -7.55 -8.17
N VAL A 282 -13.57 -7.80 -9.01
CA VAL A 282 -14.41 -9.01 -8.91
C VAL A 282 -13.61 -10.27 -9.19
N ALA A 283 -12.75 -10.25 -10.21
CA ALA A 283 -11.87 -11.36 -10.54
C ALA A 283 -10.85 -11.65 -9.44
N ALA A 284 -10.28 -10.61 -8.83
CA ALA A 284 -9.37 -10.73 -7.70
C ALA A 284 -10.03 -11.42 -6.50
N ILE A 285 -11.23 -11.00 -6.12
CA ILE A 285 -12.00 -11.65 -5.05
C ILE A 285 -12.24 -13.13 -5.39
N ALA A 286 -12.58 -13.44 -6.64
CA ALA A 286 -12.79 -14.80 -7.08
C ALA A 286 -11.53 -15.68 -7.02
N GLU A 287 -10.38 -15.10 -7.37
CA GLU A 287 -9.09 -15.78 -7.29
C GLU A 287 -8.70 -16.05 -5.83
N ILE A 288 -8.88 -15.07 -4.94
CA ILE A 288 -8.68 -15.21 -3.49
C ILE A 288 -9.57 -16.33 -2.91
N MET A 289 -10.85 -16.37 -3.28
CA MET A 289 -11.76 -17.45 -2.86
C MET A 289 -11.31 -18.84 -3.34
N SER A 290 -10.68 -18.90 -4.51
CA SER A 290 -10.23 -20.15 -5.12
C SER A 290 -8.89 -20.62 -4.56
N HIS A 291 -8.18 -19.77 -3.83
CA HIS A 291 -6.86 -20.05 -3.28
C HIS A 291 -6.88 -21.24 -2.31
N LYS A 292 -5.87 -22.13 -2.42
CA LYS A 292 -5.83 -23.42 -1.69
C LYS A 292 -5.87 -23.27 -0.16
N ASN A 293 -5.32 -22.17 0.34
CA ASN A 293 -5.19 -21.92 1.78
C ASN A 293 -6.40 -21.18 2.36
N ASN A 294 -7.37 -20.77 1.53
CA ASN A 294 -8.58 -20.11 2.00
C ASN A 294 -9.60 -21.16 2.48
N LYS A 295 -9.79 -21.24 3.81
CA LYS A 295 -10.64 -22.24 4.45
C LYS A 295 -12.11 -21.81 4.61
N ASN A 296 -12.40 -20.50 4.62
CA ASN A 296 -13.75 -19.99 4.80
C ASN A 296 -14.01 -18.76 3.90
N PRO A 297 -14.40 -18.97 2.63
CA PRO A 297 -14.65 -17.88 1.68
C PRO A 297 -16.06 -17.27 1.83
N THR A 298 -16.72 -17.45 2.98
CA THR A 298 -18.12 -17.03 3.17
C THR A 298 -18.29 -15.55 2.90
N GLU A 299 -17.53 -14.67 3.57
CA GLU A 299 -17.64 -13.21 3.43
C GLU A 299 -17.46 -12.75 1.97
N MET A 300 -16.44 -13.26 1.30
CA MET A 300 -16.13 -12.96 -0.10
C MET A 300 -17.29 -13.32 -1.02
N MET A 301 -17.91 -14.48 -0.79
CA MET A 301 -19.04 -14.94 -1.57
C MET A 301 -20.29 -14.12 -1.30
N LEU A 302 -20.55 -13.72 -0.04
CA LEU A 302 -21.66 -12.83 0.29
C LEU A 302 -21.50 -11.47 -0.40
N GLU A 303 -20.28 -10.94 -0.47
CA GLU A 303 -20.02 -9.69 -1.18
C GLU A 303 -20.22 -9.83 -2.70
N LEU A 304 -19.81 -10.94 -3.32
CA LEU A 304 -20.14 -11.19 -4.73
C LEU A 304 -21.65 -11.29 -4.99
N LEU A 305 -22.40 -11.96 -4.11
CA LEU A 305 -23.86 -12.05 -4.22
C LEU A 305 -24.54 -10.69 -4.06
N LYS A 306 -23.97 -9.82 -3.23
CA LYS A 306 -24.43 -8.44 -3.05
C LYS A 306 -24.18 -7.61 -4.32
N ILE A 307 -22.98 -7.66 -4.89
CA ILE A 307 -22.66 -6.99 -6.17
C ILE A 307 -23.61 -7.45 -7.28
N ALA A 308 -23.90 -8.75 -7.33
CA ALA A 308 -24.77 -9.36 -8.33
C ALA A 308 -26.20 -8.77 -8.35
N VAL A 309 -26.68 -8.26 -7.21
CA VAL A 309 -28.02 -7.67 -7.11
C VAL A 309 -28.02 -6.14 -7.11
N THR A 310 -26.88 -5.50 -6.84
CA THR A 310 -26.78 -4.02 -6.74
C THR A 310 -26.09 -3.34 -7.91
N ASN A 311 -25.23 -4.02 -8.68
CA ASN A 311 -24.43 -3.39 -9.73
C ASN A 311 -24.75 -4.00 -11.12
N PRO A 312 -25.50 -3.31 -11.98
CA PRO A 312 -25.89 -3.84 -13.30
C PRO A 312 -24.71 -4.18 -14.22
N ILE A 313 -23.60 -3.45 -14.11
CA ILE A 313 -22.42 -3.63 -14.96
C ILE A 313 -21.64 -4.88 -14.55
N LEU A 314 -21.42 -5.03 -13.23
CA LEU A 314 -20.62 -6.12 -12.68
C LEU A 314 -21.43 -7.39 -12.39
N ALA A 315 -22.77 -7.31 -12.42
CA ALA A 315 -23.64 -8.37 -11.93
C ALA A 315 -23.37 -9.73 -12.58
N ARG A 316 -23.24 -9.78 -13.91
CA ARG A 316 -22.99 -11.04 -14.62
C ARG A 316 -21.66 -11.68 -14.24
N THR A 317 -20.61 -10.87 -14.09
CA THR A 317 -19.28 -11.33 -13.66
C THR A 317 -19.33 -11.84 -12.22
N ALA A 318 -19.98 -11.10 -11.32
CA ALA A 318 -20.13 -11.51 -9.92
C ALA A 318 -20.94 -12.81 -9.79
N ILE A 319 -22.04 -12.95 -10.55
CA ILE A 319 -22.82 -14.19 -10.64
C ILE A 319 -21.95 -15.36 -11.09
N TYR A 320 -21.21 -15.19 -12.20
CA TYR A 320 -20.35 -16.25 -12.73
C TYR A 320 -19.36 -16.77 -11.68
N PHE A 321 -18.65 -15.88 -11.00
CA PHE A 321 -17.65 -16.27 -10.00
C PHE A 321 -18.26 -16.82 -8.70
N ALA A 322 -19.35 -16.23 -8.22
CA ALA A 322 -20.06 -16.72 -7.04
C ALA A 322 -20.55 -18.15 -7.26
N LEU A 323 -21.11 -18.46 -8.44
CA LEU A 323 -21.66 -19.79 -8.73
C LEU A 323 -20.58 -20.86 -8.86
N ASN A 324 -19.47 -20.55 -9.53
CA ASN A 324 -18.33 -21.48 -9.63
C ASN A 324 -17.80 -21.84 -8.24
N SER A 325 -17.80 -20.87 -7.33
CA SER A 325 -17.34 -21.05 -5.95
C SER A 325 -18.37 -21.80 -5.10
N LEU A 326 -19.67 -21.51 -5.26
CA LEU A 326 -20.75 -22.15 -4.51
C LEU A 326 -20.76 -23.67 -4.67
N ARG A 327 -20.42 -24.20 -5.85
CA ARG A 327 -20.32 -25.65 -6.08
C ARG A 327 -19.27 -26.33 -5.20
N LYS A 328 -18.20 -25.61 -4.85
CA LYS A 328 -17.11 -26.12 -4.01
C LYS A 328 -17.40 -25.98 -2.52
N TYR A 329 -18.13 -24.94 -2.13
CA TYR A 329 -18.28 -24.53 -0.74
C TYR A 329 -19.70 -24.69 -0.17
N SER A 330 -20.62 -25.33 -0.91
CA SER A 330 -22.05 -25.44 -0.56
C SER A 330 -22.35 -26.07 0.79
N GLU A 331 -21.43 -26.90 1.30
CA GLU A 331 -21.58 -27.64 2.55
C GLU A 331 -21.08 -26.85 3.78
N ILE A 332 -20.52 -25.65 3.61
CA ILE A 332 -20.16 -24.79 4.74
C ILE A 332 -21.47 -24.29 5.40
N ASP A 333 -21.70 -24.67 6.66
CA ASP A 333 -22.94 -24.36 7.38
C ASP A 333 -23.23 -22.86 7.48
N GLU A 334 -22.21 -22.06 7.80
CA GLU A 334 -22.33 -20.60 7.92
C GLU A 334 -22.82 -19.97 6.60
N LEU A 335 -22.21 -20.37 5.50
CA LEU A 335 -22.59 -19.95 4.17
C LEU A 335 -24.01 -20.42 3.82
N ARG A 336 -24.34 -21.68 4.09
CA ARG A 336 -25.66 -22.25 3.80
C ARG A 336 -26.75 -21.46 4.51
N ILE A 337 -26.57 -21.15 5.79
CA ILE A 337 -27.51 -20.35 6.59
C ILE A 337 -27.65 -18.94 5.98
N SER A 338 -26.53 -18.28 5.69
CA SER A 338 -26.51 -16.94 5.11
C SER A 338 -27.19 -16.89 3.74
N LEU A 339 -26.96 -17.90 2.90
CA LEU A 339 -27.55 -18.02 1.57
C LEU A 339 -29.06 -18.32 1.63
N GLN A 340 -29.53 -19.13 2.59
CA GLN A 340 -30.97 -19.30 2.81
C GLN A 340 -31.65 -17.97 3.16
N TYR A 341 -31.03 -17.18 4.05
CA TYR A 341 -31.56 -15.86 4.37
C TYR A 341 -31.54 -14.91 3.18
N PHE A 342 -30.44 -14.90 2.41
CA PHE A 342 -30.33 -14.13 1.18
C PHE A 342 -31.46 -14.48 0.19
N ILE A 343 -31.60 -15.76 -0.19
CA ILE A 343 -32.64 -16.20 -1.13
C ILE A 343 -34.04 -15.82 -0.64
N ARG A 344 -34.33 -16.06 0.65
CA ARG A 344 -35.60 -15.68 1.26
C ARG A 344 -35.83 -14.16 1.18
N ASN A 345 -34.80 -13.37 1.46
CA ASN A 345 -34.87 -11.91 1.42
C ASN A 345 -35.04 -11.40 -0.02
N GLN A 346 -34.48 -12.06 -1.04
CA GLN A 346 -34.74 -11.74 -2.45
C GLN A 346 -36.21 -11.94 -2.84
N PHE A 347 -36.82 -13.02 -2.36
CA PHE A 347 -38.27 -13.21 -2.51
C PHE A 347 -39.06 -12.09 -1.83
N ILE A 348 -38.71 -11.71 -0.60
CA ILE A 348 -39.40 -10.61 0.09
C ILE A 348 -39.16 -9.26 -0.63
N TYR A 349 -37.95 -9.05 -1.16
CA TYR A 349 -37.59 -7.88 -1.95
C TYR A 349 -38.49 -7.76 -3.18
N LEU A 350 -38.62 -8.83 -3.99
CA LEU A 350 -39.50 -8.82 -5.17
C LEU A 350 -40.95 -8.48 -4.82
N PHE A 351 -41.44 -8.97 -3.68
CA PHE A 351 -42.78 -8.64 -3.19
C PHE A 351 -42.93 -7.16 -2.85
N CYS A 352 -41.97 -6.59 -2.09
CA CYS A 352 -41.99 -5.19 -1.69
C CYS A 352 -41.75 -4.26 -2.88
N ALA A 353 -40.83 -4.60 -3.77
CA ALA A 353 -40.49 -3.86 -4.98
C ALA A 353 -41.66 -3.79 -5.96
N GLN A 354 -42.50 -4.82 -6.02
CA GLN A 354 -43.75 -4.78 -6.78
C GLN A 354 -44.77 -3.82 -6.15
N LYS A 355 -44.90 -3.82 -4.82
CA LYS A 355 -45.85 -2.95 -4.10
C LYS A 355 -45.46 -1.47 -4.11
N ASN A 356 -44.15 -1.21 -4.06
CA ASN A 356 -43.58 0.13 -4.02
C ASN A 356 -43.21 0.69 -5.41
N ASN A 357 -43.58 0.01 -6.52
CA ASN A 357 -43.22 0.41 -7.89
C ASN A 357 -41.71 0.71 -8.10
N ILE A 358 -40.83 -0.05 -7.45
CA ILE A 358 -39.36 0.12 -7.54
C ILE A 358 -38.85 -0.21 -8.94
N ASN A 359 -37.69 0.34 -9.32
CA ASN A 359 -37.01 0.18 -10.62
C ASN A 359 -37.06 -1.28 -11.14
N ASN A 360 -37.33 -1.43 -12.44
CA ASN A 360 -37.36 -2.72 -13.13
C ASN A 360 -35.97 -3.36 -13.25
N GLU A 361 -34.90 -2.58 -13.32
CA GLU A 361 -33.53 -3.11 -13.48
C GLU A 361 -33.09 -3.95 -12.28
N GLU A 362 -33.23 -3.43 -11.06
CA GLU A 362 -32.88 -4.17 -9.83
C GLU A 362 -33.73 -5.43 -9.65
N LYS A 363 -34.99 -5.39 -10.10
CA LYS A 363 -35.86 -6.59 -10.16
C LYS A 363 -35.31 -7.61 -11.14
N HIS A 364 -34.86 -7.20 -12.33
CA HIS A 364 -34.25 -8.09 -13.32
C HIS A 364 -32.97 -8.74 -12.79
N LEU A 365 -32.07 -7.97 -12.16
CA LEU A 365 -30.86 -8.54 -11.54
C LEU A 365 -31.19 -9.60 -10.48
N THR A 366 -32.18 -9.31 -9.64
CA THR A 366 -32.64 -10.25 -8.59
C THR A 366 -33.22 -11.52 -9.18
N LEU A 367 -33.97 -11.41 -10.28
CA LEU A 367 -34.55 -12.57 -10.98
C LEU A 367 -33.47 -13.40 -11.66
N ASP A 368 -32.49 -12.76 -12.29
CA ASP A 368 -31.37 -13.42 -12.96
C ASP A 368 -30.57 -14.25 -11.95
N ILE A 369 -30.25 -13.70 -10.77
CA ILE A 369 -29.54 -14.49 -9.76
C ILE A 369 -30.37 -15.62 -9.17
N ILE A 370 -31.66 -15.43 -8.90
CA ILE A 370 -32.54 -16.51 -8.42
C ILE A 370 -32.61 -17.63 -9.48
N SER A 371 -32.79 -17.27 -10.75
CA SER A 371 -32.86 -18.24 -11.84
C SER A 371 -31.54 -19.02 -11.96
N THR A 372 -30.40 -18.35 -11.83
CA THR A 372 -29.11 -18.99 -11.98
C THR A 372 -28.76 -19.89 -10.78
N LEU A 373 -29.08 -19.46 -9.56
CA LEU A 373 -28.97 -20.29 -8.36
C LEU A 373 -29.86 -21.53 -8.44
N ALA A 374 -31.07 -21.42 -8.99
CA ALA A 374 -31.98 -22.55 -9.12
C ALA A 374 -31.44 -23.63 -10.07
N ASN A 375 -30.72 -23.21 -11.11
CA ASN A 375 -30.12 -24.06 -12.13
C ASN A 375 -28.70 -24.54 -11.77
N LEU A 376 -28.19 -24.23 -10.56
CA LEU A 376 -26.81 -24.51 -10.19
C LEU A 376 -26.50 -26.01 -10.06
N GLY A 377 -27.53 -26.83 -9.80
CA GLY A 377 -27.43 -28.27 -9.57
C GLY A 377 -27.20 -28.65 -8.10
N ILE A 378 -27.54 -27.76 -7.15
CA ILE A 378 -27.41 -28.00 -5.71
C ILE A 378 -28.81 -28.21 -5.12
N ASP A 379 -29.13 -29.45 -4.74
CA ASP A 379 -30.48 -29.89 -4.38
C ASP A 379 -31.18 -29.00 -3.35
N TRP A 380 -30.48 -28.64 -2.27
CA TRP A 380 -31.09 -27.86 -1.21
C TRP A 380 -31.39 -26.42 -1.67
N ILE A 381 -30.55 -25.83 -2.53
CA ILE A 381 -30.77 -24.48 -3.10
C ILE A 381 -31.96 -24.53 -4.05
N THR A 382 -31.96 -25.47 -4.98
CA THR A 382 -33.05 -25.66 -5.96
C THR A 382 -34.38 -25.88 -5.25
N LYS A 383 -34.41 -26.76 -4.23
CA LYS A 383 -35.60 -27.01 -3.41
C LYS A 383 -36.06 -25.76 -2.64
N TYR A 384 -35.13 -25.00 -2.08
CA TYR A 384 -35.45 -23.77 -1.33
C TYR A 384 -36.07 -22.71 -2.24
N ILE A 385 -35.50 -22.53 -3.44
CA ILE A 385 -36.03 -21.61 -4.46
C ILE A 385 -37.39 -22.08 -4.97
N ALA A 386 -37.55 -23.38 -5.27
CA ALA A 386 -38.82 -23.95 -5.73
C ALA A 386 -39.96 -23.71 -4.73
N ASN A 387 -39.69 -23.90 -3.43
CA ASN A 387 -40.66 -23.63 -2.38
C ASN A 387 -41.02 -22.14 -2.28
N GLY A 388 -40.04 -21.25 -2.45
CA GLY A 388 -40.24 -19.81 -2.52
C GLY A 388 -41.11 -19.38 -3.71
N LEU A 389 -40.82 -19.90 -4.90
CA LEU A 389 -41.59 -19.69 -6.13
C LEU A 389 -43.05 -20.16 -5.97
N GLN A 390 -43.26 -21.36 -5.45
CA GLN A 390 -44.61 -21.88 -5.22
C GLN A 390 -45.38 -21.03 -4.21
N THR A 391 -44.70 -20.46 -3.21
CA THR A 391 -45.31 -19.52 -2.25
C THR A 391 -45.79 -18.25 -2.94
N PHE A 392 -44.98 -17.70 -3.84
CA PHE A 392 -45.32 -16.55 -4.68
C PHE A 392 -46.54 -16.82 -5.57
N THR A 393 -46.52 -17.94 -6.30
CA THR A 393 -47.63 -18.39 -7.15
C THR A 393 -48.91 -18.57 -6.34
N ASN A 394 -48.83 -19.20 -5.16
CA ASN A 394 -49.97 -19.40 -4.26
C ASN A 394 -50.53 -18.10 -3.69
N LEU A 395 -49.73 -17.03 -3.62
CA LEU A 395 -50.21 -15.71 -3.21
C LEU A 395 -50.84 -14.94 -4.39
N LYS A 396 -50.88 -15.52 -5.60
CA LYS A 396 -51.29 -14.87 -6.85
C LYS A 396 -50.52 -13.57 -7.13
N LYS A 397 -49.26 -13.50 -6.68
CA LYS A 397 -48.39 -12.33 -6.84
C LYS A 397 -47.26 -12.67 -7.81
N CYS A 398 -46.97 -11.76 -8.73
CA CYS A 398 -45.87 -11.85 -9.70
C CYS A 398 -45.90 -13.06 -10.66
N THR A 399 -47.04 -13.33 -11.31
CA THR A 399 -47.20 -14.47 -12.24
C THR A 399 -46.50 -14.31 -13.59
N LYS A 400 -46.16 -13.09 -14.05
CA LYS A 400 -45.57 -12.89 -15.39
C LYS A 400 -44.05 -13.00 -15.45
N THR A 401 -43.32 -12.60 -14.41
CA THR A 401 -41.84 -12.52 -14.45
C THR A 401 -41.16 -13.78 -13.91
N LEU A 402 -41.82 -14.49 -12.98
CA LEU A 402 -41.30 -15.73 -12.36
C LEU A 402 -41.71 -17.01 -13.10
N SER A 403 -42.67 -16.94 -14.03
CA SER A 403 -43.16 -18.10 -14.80
C SER A 403 -42.10 -18.75 -15.71
N LYS A 404 -40.97 -18.08 -15.92
CA LYS A 404 -39.83 -18.61 -16.69
C LYS A 404 -39.00 -19.64 -15.90
N ILE A 405 -39.13 -19.70 -14.57
CA ILE A 405 -38.39 -20.63 -13.72
C ILE A 405 -39.30 -21.83 -13.42
N ASN A 406 -39.21 -22.87 -14.28
CA ASN A 406 -40.13 -24.00 -14.26
C ASN A 406 -39.65 -25.10 -13.28
N ILE A 407 -39.90 -24.92 -11.99
CA ILE A 407 -39.45 -25.85 -10.94
C ILE A 407 -40.62 -26.17 -9.99
N SER A 408 -40.87 -27.46 -9.76
CA SER A 408 -41.92 -27.94 -8.87
C SER A 408 -41.47 -27.90 -7.41
N GLY A 409 -42.31 -27.35 -6.53
CA GLY A 409 -41.99 -27.17 -5.11
C GLY A 409 -43.24 -27.19 -4.21
N LYS A 410 -43.03 -27.22 -2.90
CA LYS A 410 -44.11 -27.09 -1.91
C LYS A 410 -44.10 -25.68 -1.31
N PRO A 411 -45.25 -25.02 -1.11
CA PRO A 411 -45.29 -23.68 -0.55
C PRO A 411 -44.66 -23.64 0.85
N ASP A 412 -43.75 -22.68 1.08
CA ASP A 412 -43.18 -22.43 2.40
C ASP A 412 -44.18 -21.64 3.26
N ALA A 413 -44.72 -22.30 4.28
CA ALA A 413 -45.68 -21.72 5.20
C ALA A 413 -45.13 -20.53 6.01
N LYS A 414 -43.84 -20.57 6.38
CA LYS A 414 -43.18 -19.49 7.14
C LYS A 414 -43.03 -18.25 6.26
N LEU A 415 -42.52 -18.42 5.04
CA LEU A 415 -42.39 -17.33 4.07
C LEU A 415 -43.77 -16.73 3.73
N ARG A 416 -44.79 -17.59 3.53
CA ARG A 416 -46.17 -17.15 3.29
C ARG A 416 -46.70 -16.29 4.43
N LYS A 417 -46.49 -16.72 5.68
CA LYS A 417 -46.92 -15.96 6.88
C LYS A 417 -46.17 -14.62 6.97
N MET A 418 -44.87 -14.61 6.73
CA MET A 418 -44.07 -13.38 6.72
C MET A 418 -44.59 -12.38 5.67
N MET A 419 -44.77 -12.80 4.41
CA MET A 419 -45.23 -11.92 3.34
C MET A 419 -46.65 -11.39 3.53
N LYS A 420 -47.54 -12.16 4.17
CA LYS A 420 -48.89 -11.69 4.51
C LYS A 420 -48.89 -10.61 5.60
N ASN A 421 -47.94 -10.70 6.53
CA ASN A 421 -47.89 -9.84 7.72
C ASN A 421 -46.87 -8.69 7.58
N ILE A 422 -46.14 -8.63 6.48
CA ILE A 422 -45.17 -7.56 6.22
C ILE A 422 -45.93 -6.25 5.96
N ASN A 423 -45.61 -5.22 6.76
CA ASN A 423 -45.88 -3.85 6.38
C ASN A 423 -44.75 -3.38 5.45
N TYR A 424 -45.00 -3.34 4.15
CA TYR A 424 -43.97 -3.06 3.14
C TYR A 424 -43.51 -1.59 3.15
N GLU A 425 -44.27 -0.70 3.77
CA GLU A 425 -43.95 0.72 3.93
C GLU A 425 -42.83 0.94 4.95
N ASP A 426 -42.76 0.05 5.95
CA ASP A 426 -41.77 0.07 7.01
C ASP A 426 -40.46 -0.62 6.61
N ILE A 427 -40.35 -1.23 5.43
CA ILE A 427 -39.16 -1.98 5.03
C ILE A 427 -38.18 -1.09 4.27
N ASP A 428 -36.91 -1.13 4.66
CA ASP A 428 -35.81 -0.56 3.88
C ASP A 428 -35.48 -1.53 2.74
N VAL A 429 -36.10 -1.30 1.58
CA VAL A 429 -36.03 -2.22 0.44
C VAL A 429 -34.62 -2.30 -0.14
N LYS A 430 -33.83 -1.22 -0.08
CA LYS A 430 -32.41 -1.23 -0.51
C LYS A 430 -31.57 -2.12 0.40
N LYS A 431 -31.70 -1.97 1.73
CA LYS A 431 -31.01 -2.84 2.69
C LYS A 431 -31.48 -4.29 2.62
N LEU A 432 -32.76 -4.52 2.27
CA LEU A 432 -33.31 -5.86 2.15
C LEU A 432 -32.65 -6.64 1.02
N GLN A 433 -32.38 -5.99 -0.12
CA GLN A 433 -31.78 -6.61 -1.29
C GLN A 433 -30.38 -7.17 -0.99
N VAL A 434 -29.65 -6.55 -0.07
CA VAL A 434 -28.28 -6.94 0.31
C VAL A 434 -28.19 -7.68 1.65
N SER A 435 -29.33 -8.05 2.25
CA SER A 435 -29.37 -8.63 3.60
C SER A 435 -29.18 -10.15 3.60
N PHE A 436 -28.23 -10.60 4.42
CA PHE A 436 -27.96 -12.02 4.71
C PHE A 436 -28.49 -12.46 6.09
N THR A 437 -29.29 -11.61 6.75
CA THR A 437 -29.74 -11.88 8.12
C THR A 437 -31.20 -12.34 8.20
N LYS A 438 -31.53 -13.01 9.30
CA LYS A 438 -32.90 -13.44 9.59
C LYS A 438 -33.87 -12.28 9.79
N ARG A 439 -33.39 -11.14 10.32
CA ARG A 439 -34.21 -9.97 10.65
C ARG A 439 -34.42 -9.13 9.38
N LEU A 440 -35.64 -8.65 9.20
CA LEU A 440 -35.93 -7.74 8.10
C LEU A 440 -35.40 -6.34 8.44
N PRO A 441 -34.79 -5.63 7.48
CA PRO A 441 -34.38 -4.25 7.71
C PRO A 441 -35.61 -3.35 7.71
N ILE A 442 -35.92 -2.82 8.88
CA ILE A 442 -37.02 -1.88 9.09
C ILE A 442 -36.46 -0.46 8.92
N ARG A 443 -37.16 0.41 8.18
CA ARG A 443 -36.90 1.85 8.11
C ARG A 443 -36.98 2.38 9.53
N LYS A 444 -35.87 2.87 10.07
CA LYS A 444 -35.94 3.63 11.32
C LYS A 444 -36.83 4.85 11.04
N PRO A 445 -37.90 5.10 11.82
CA PRO A 445 -38.63 6.36 11.71
C PRO A 445 -37.62 7.48 11.93
N ASN A 446 -37.67 8.53 11.10
CA ASN A 446 -36.73 9.67 11.08
C ASN A 446 -36.14 9.96 12.47
N CYS A 447 -35.03 9.30 12.79
CA CYS A 447 -34.26 9.63 13.97
C CYS A 447 -33.52 10.89 13.56
N GLN A 448 -33.79 12.00 14.23
CA GLN A 448 -32.88 13.15 14.17
C GLN A 448 -31.54 12.64 14.71
N ILE A 449 -30.62 12.36 13.79
CA ILE A 449 -29.22 12.14 14.14
C ILE A 449 -28.70 13.52 14.52
N VAL A 450 -28.54 13.76 15.82
CA VAL A 450 -27.81 14.91 16.32
C VAL A 450 -26.34 14.53 16.21
N LYS A 451 -25.68 14.98 15.15
CA LYS A 451 -24.23 14.86 15.02
C LYS A 451 -23.57 15.83 15.98
N ILE A 452 -22.84 15.30 16.95
CA ILE A 452 -22.03 16.08 17.86
C ILE A 452 -20.58 15.89 17.43
N SER A 453 -19.99 16.95 16.87
CA SER A 453 -18.58 16.97 16.50
C SER A 453 -17.72 17.25 17.73
N ARG A 454 -16.82 16.32 18.06
CA ARG A 454 -15.77 16.57 19.07
C ARG A 454 -14.60 17.27 18.40
N LEU A 455 -14.26 18.47 18.87
CA LEU A 455 -13.00 19.11 18.47
C LEU A 455 -11.82 18.28 19.01
N GLY A 456 -10.81 18.08 18.15
CA GLY A 456 -9.57 17.41 18.52
C GLY A 456 -8.91 17.95 19.79
N LYS A 457 -7.97 17.17 20.34
CA LYS A 457 -7.32 17.40 21.65
C LYS A 457 -6.63 18.77 21.80
N ASN A 458 -6.46 19.55 20.73
CA ASN A 458 -5.80 20.86 20.70
C ASN A 458 -6.74 22.09 20.83
N SER A 459 -8.04 21.89 21.05
CA SER A 459 -8.99 23.01 21.21
C SER A 459 -8.88 23.73 22.56
N ASN A 460 -8.91 25.08 22.51
CA ASN A 460 -8.86 25.99 23.67
C ASN A 460 -9.95 25.65 24.72
N TRP A 461 -9.58 25.61 26.01
CA TRP A 461 -10.44 25.14 27.10
C TRP A 461 -11.77 25.91 27.23
N GLN A 462 -11.76 27.22 26.93
CA GLN A 462 -12.94 28.08 26.95
C GLN A 462 -13.96 27.69 25.87
N VAL A 463 -13.50 27.16 24.73
CA VAL A 463 -14.36 26.65 23.65
C VAL A 463 -15.02 25.34 24.06
N ARG A 464 -14.30 24.48 24.80
CA ARG A 464 -14.85 23.22 25.34
C ARG A 464 -15.93 23.46 26.38
N GLU A 465 -15.74 24.42 27.28
CA GLU A 465 -16.73 24.74 28.32
C GLU A 465 -18.01 25.32 27.71
N ARG A 466 -17.88 26.20 26.71
CA ARG A 466 -19.03 26.78 25.99
C ARG A 466 -19.80 25.73 25.18
N LEU A 467 -19.11 24.76 24.59
CA LEU A 467 -19.73 23.64 23.87
C LEU A 467 -20.42 22.66 24.81
N MET A 468 -19.82 22.32 25.96
CA MET A 468 -20.48 21.48 26.98
C MET A 468 -21.75 22.16 27.53
N LEU A 469 -21.74 23.49 27.66
CA LEU A 469 -22.93 24.24 28.06
C LEU A 469 -24.02 24.16 26.98
N LEU A 470 -23.67 24.27 25.70
CA LEU A 470 -24.60 24.13 24.57
C LEU A 470 -25.16 22.71 24.46
N GLU A 471 -24.33 21.68 24.61
CA GLU A 471 -24.77 20.27 24.67
C GLU A 471 -25.77 20.06 25.81
N LYS A 472 -25.47 20.61 27.00
CA LYS A 472 -26.35 20.50 28.17
C LYS A 472 -27.69 21.20 27.92
N MET A 473 -27.67 22.41 27.37
CA MET A 473 -28.87 23.18 27.02
C MET A 473 -29.72 22.47 25.97
N GLU A 474 -29.10 21.87 24.95
CA GLU A 474 -29.83 21.14 23.91
C GLU A 474 -30.42 19.83 24.45
N MET A 475 -29.69 19.12 25.32
CA MET A 475 -30.21 17.94 26.02
C MET A 475 -31.38 18.29 26.96
N GLU A 476 -31.35 19.44 27.62
CA GLU A 476 -32.47 19.95 28.41
C GLU A 476 -33.68 20.34 27.55
N ARG A 477 -33.44 20.97 26.39
CA ARG A 477 -34.47 21.26 25.40
C ARG A 477 -35.14 19.98 24.89
N ILE A 478 -34.35 18.96 24.54
CA ILE A 478 -34.82 17.64 24.11
C ILE A 478 -35.65 16.97 25.20
N ARG A 479 -35.19 16.99 26.45
CA ARG A 479 -35.94 16.44 27.61
C ARG A 479 -37.26 17.16 27.83
N LYS A 480 -37.30 18.48 27.60
CA LYS A 480 -38.52 19.29 27.72
C LYS A 480 -39.53 18.93 26.62
N VAL A 481 -39.08 18.79 25.37
CA VAL A 481 -39.91 18.31 24.25
C VAL A 481 -40.44 16.88 24.49
N GLN A 482 -39.63 15.98 25.06
CA GLN A 482 -40.08 14.64 25.45
C GLN A 482 -41.13 14.63 26.57
N LYS A 483 -41.15 15.65 27.43
CA LYS A 483 -42.09 15.76 28.54
C LYS A 483 -43.43 16.38 28.10
N ASP A 484 -43.38 17.27 27.12
CA ASP A 484 -44.54 18.02 26.64
C ASP A 484 -45.31 17.30 25.52
N HIS A 485 -44.73 16.27 24.88
CA HIS A 485 -45.38 15.48 23.82
C HIS A 485 -45.40 13.97 24.13
N TRP A 486 -46.57 13.52 24.63
CA TRP A 486 -47.13 12.15 24.54
C TRP A 486 -46.51 11.05 25.43
N SER A 487 -47.25 10.69 26.49
CA SER A 487 -47.05 9.49 27.29
C SER A 487 -47.42 8.22 26.51
N GLY A 488 -46.48 7.67 25.73
CA GLY A 488 -46.69 6.38 25.05
C GLY A 488 -45.69 6.02 23.96
N PHE A 489 -44.84 6.96 23.52
CA PHE A 489 -43.86 6.72 22.47
C PHE A 489 -42.45 7.00 23.00
N LYS A 490 -41.53 6.03 22.88
CA LYS A 490 -40.09 6.26 23.15
C LYS A 490 -39.38 6.49 21.82
N PRO A 491 -39.17 7.74 21.36
CA PRO A 491 -38.24 7.99 20.27
C PRO A 491 -36.83 7.59 20.72
N SER A 492 -36.17 6.71 19.99
CA SER A 492 -34.75 6.40 20.17
C SER A 492 -33.92 7.49 19.50
N ILE A 493 -33.23 8.32 20.28
CA ILE A 493 -32.22 9.25 19.77
C ILE A 493 -30.89 8.50 19.75
N GLU A 494 -30.31 8.31 18.56
CA GLU A 494 -28.93 7.85 18.41
C GLU A 494 -28.02 9.09 18.32
N VAL A 495 -27.12 9.23 19.30
CA VAL A 495 -26.06 10.25 19.28
C VAL A 495 -24.87 9.64 18.55
N GLU A 496 -24.56 10.17 17.37
CA GLU A 496 -23.35 9.81 16.63
C GLU A 496 -22.27 10.83 16.99
N ILE A 497 -21.25 10.36 17.73
CA ILE A 497 -20.08 11.17 18.09
C ILE A 497 -19.03 10.96 17.01
N THR A 498 -18.75 12.02 16.26
CA THR A 498 -17.68 12.05 15.25
C THR A 498 -16.57 12.97 15.72
N ASP A 499 -15.31 12.51 15.64
CA ASP A 499 -14.18 13.41 15.80
C ASP A 499 -14.16 14.36 14.59
N ALA A 500 -14.08 15.67 14.83
CA ALA A 500 -13.87 16.65 13.77
C ALA A 500 -12.39 16.58 13.34
N GLU A 501 -12.14 16.48 12.03
CA GLU A 501 -10.82 16.67 11.42
C GLU A 501 -10.22 18.04 11.77
#